data_AF-A0A3N5FZH3-F1
#
_entry.id   AF-A0A3N5FZH3-F1
#
_cell.length_a   1.000
_cell.length_b   1.000
_cell.length_c   1.000
_cell.angle_alpha   90.00
_cell.angle_beta   90.00
_cell.angle_gamma   90.00
#
_symmetry.space_group_name_H-M   'P 1'
#
loop_
_entity.id
_entity.type
_entity.pdbx_description
1 polymer ?
#
loop_
_entity_poly.entity_id
_entity_poly.type
_entity_poly.pdbx_seq_one_letter_code
_entity_poly.pdbx_strand_id
1 'polypeptide(L)' 'MRSKIIRIRDVRMKVQAPYSLCRHFVDGRTVIPKICIYNYECPRCAFDQWLDEMEARQGIPAVAA' A
#
# COMPACT_ATOMS: atom_id res chain seq x y z
N MET A 1 -5.94 -21.83 42.29
CA MET A 1 -5.28 -21.87 40.97
C MET A 1 -5.66 -20.59 40.23
N ARG A 2 -4.71 -19.65 40.04
CA ARG A 2 -4.99 -18.30 39.54
C ARG A 2 -5.08 -18.30 38.01
N SER A 3 -6.30 -18.14 37.49
CA SER A 3 -6.59 -18.00 36.07
C SER A 3 -5.94 -16.72 35.53
N LYS A 4 -4.90 -16.87 34.69
CA LYS A 4 -4.27 -15.75 33.98
C LYS A 4 -5.22 -15.27 32.89
N ILE A 5 -5.87 -14.13 33.13
CA ILE A 5 -6.64 -13.40 32.13
C ILE A 5 -5.63 -12.81 31.12
N ILE A 6 -5.57 -13.37 29.93
CA ILE A 6 -4.74 -12.86 28.83
C ILE A 6 -5.39 -11.56 28.34
N ARG A 7 -4.72 -10.42 28.52
CA ARG A 7 -5.19 -9.11 28.04
C ARG A 7 -4.86 -8.97 26.54
N ILE A 8 -5.89 -8.78 25.71
CA ILE A 8 -5.81 -8.66 24.23
C ILE A 8 -4.95 -7.45 23.77
N ARG A 9 -4.64 -6.49 24.65
CA ARG A 9 -3.96 -5.22 24.32
C ARG A 9 -2.49 -5.33 23.90
N ASP A 10 -1.83 -6.47 24.12
CA ASP A 10 -0.38 -6.62 23.87
C ASP A 10 -0.03 -7.32 22.54
N VAL A 11 -1.01 -7.61 21.68
CA VAL A 11 -0.72 -8.14 20.33
C VAL A 11 -0.39 -6.98 19.38
N ARG A 12 0.73 -6.27 19.64
CA ARG A 12 1.39 -5.48 18.60
C ARG A 12 1.96 -6.48 17.61
N MET A 13 1.11 -6.96 16.71
CA MET A 13 1.47 -7.81 15.59
C MET A 13 2.51 -7.06 14.76
N LYS A 14 3.79 -7.32 15.06
CA LYS A 14 4.91 -7.06 14.16
C LYS A 14 4.73 -8.01 12.99
N VAL A 15 3.78 -7.71 12.11
CA VAL A 15 3.66 -8.39 10.83
C VAL A 15 4.88 -7.95 10.04
N GLN A 16 5.97 -8.72 10.15
CA GLN A 16 7.06 -8.72 9.16
C GLN A 16 6.50 -9.38 7.91
N ALA A 17 5.52 -8.72 7.32
CA ALA A 17 4.97 -9.10 6.05
C ALA A 17 6.09 -8.87 5.04
N PRO A 18 6.48 -9.86 4.20
CA PRO A 18 7.35 -9.63 3.04
C PRO A 18 6.67 -8.74 1.97
N TYR A 19 5.55 -8.11 2.34
CA TYR A 19 4.68 -7.31 1.53
C TYR A 19 5.01 -5.86 1.82
N SER A 20 5.87 -5.28 0.98
CA SER A 20 6.19 -3.86 1.01
C SER A 20 4.91 -3.04 0.84
N LEU A 21 4.78 -1.92 1.56
CA LEU A 21 3.67 -1.00 1.33
C LEU A 21 3.79 -0.39 -0.07
N CYS A 22 2.66 -0.20 -0.74
CA CYS A 22 2.60 0.44 -2.05
C CYS A 22 3.29 1.80 -2.02
N ARG A 23 4.11 2.08 -3.04
CA ARG A 23 4.81 3.36 -3.17
C ARG A 23 3.85 4.55 -3.11
N HIS A 24 2.68 4.46 -3.74
CA HIS A 24 1.66 5.51 -3.73
C HIS A 24 1.08 5.79 -2.34
N PHE A 25 1.08 4.81 -1.44
CA PHE A 25 0.68 5.02 -0.05
C PHE A 25 1.81 5.71 0.74
N VAL A 26 3.06 5.27 0.53
CA VAL A 26 4.24 5.87 1.18
C VAL A 26 4.43 7.33 0.74
N ASP A 27 4.23 7.62 -0.54
CA ASP A 27 4.32 8.95 -1.13
C ASP A 27 3.09 9.83 -0.81
N GLY A 28 2.05 9.25 -0.18
CA GLY A 28 0.83 9.98 0.19
C GLY A 28 -0.12 10.29 -0.96
N ARG A 29 0.11 9.73 -2.16
CA ARG A 29 -0.82 9.84 -3.31
C ARG A 29 -2.13 9.09 -3.06
N THR A 30 -2.08 8.02 -2.28
CA THR A 30 -3.28 7.23 -1.91
C THR A 30 -3.36 7.07 -0.40
N VAL A 31 -4.54 7.31 0.18
CA VAL A 31 -4.80 7.14 1.62
C VAL A 31 -5.00 5.69 2.06
N ILE A 32 -5.08 4.75 1.10
CA ILE A 32 -5.36 3.35 1.37
C ILE A 32 -4.05 2.58 1.49
N PRO A 33 -3.79 1.85 2.60
CA PRO A 33 -2.59 1.04 2.77
C PRO A 33 -2.67 -0.23 1.90
N LYS A 34 -2.32 -0.07 0.62
CA LYS A 34 -2.20 -1.18 -0.34
C LYS A 34 -0.87 -1.88 -0.16
N ILE A 35 -0.90 -3.22 -0.26
CA ILE A 35 0.28 -4.08 -0.28
C ILE A 35 0.83 -4.17 -1.72
N CYS A 36 2.15 -4.09 -1.87
CA CYS A 36 2.85 -4.35 -3.13
C CYS A 36 3.29 -5.82 -3.21
N ILE A 37 2.81 -6.54 -4.22
CA ILE A 37 3.19 -7.93 -4.49
C ILE A 37 4.44 -8.07 -5.39
N TYR A 38 4.79 -6.99 -6.10
CA TYR A 38 5.87 -6.97 -7.09
C TYR A 38 7.12 -6.22 -6.59
N ASN A 39 7.31 -6.09 -5.27
CA ASN A 39 8.49 -5.45 -4.67
C ASN A 39 8.90 -4.12 -5.35
N TYR A 40 7.96 -3.19 -5.49
CA TYR A 40 8.15 -1.87 -6.14
C TYR A 40 8.39 -1.88 -7.66
N GLU A 41 8.16 -3.00 -8.35
CA GLU A 41 8.09 -3.05 -9.81
C GLU A 41 6.73 -2.49 -10.30
N CYS A 42 6.48 -1.20 -10.01
CA CYS A 42 5.26 -0.45 -10.31
C CYS A 42 4.77 -0.58 -11.77
N PRO A 43 5.62 -0.55 -12.81
CA PRO A 43 5.14 -0.64 -14.20
C PRO A 43 4.38 -1.93 -14.54
N ARG A 44 4.60 -3.03 -13.80
CA ARG A 44 3.85 -4.29 -13.98
C ARG A 44 2.65 -4.41 -13.05
N CYS A 45 2.46 -3.45 -12.13
CA CYS A 45 1.38 -3.46 -11.17
C CYS A 45 0.09 -2.92 -11.82
N ALA A 46 -0.97 -3.73 -11.85
CA ALA A 46 -2.27 -3.31 -12.37
C ALA A 46 -2.84 -2.07 -11.65
N PHE A 47 -2.46 -1.85 -10.38
CA PHE A 47 -2.88 -0.66 -9.65
C PHE A 47 -2.18 0.61 -10.16
N ASP A 48 -0.91 0.50 -10.56
CA ASP A 48 -0.15 1.61 -11.14
C ASP A 48 -0.71 1.97 -12.52
N GLN A 49 -0.92 0.96 -13.37
CA GLN A 49 -1.52 1.13 -14.71
C GLN A 49 -2.92 1.74 -14.64
N TRP A 50 -3.72 1.35 -13.64
CA TRP A 50 -5.03 1.96 -13.43
C TRP A 50 -4.93 3.41 -12.95
N LEU A 51 -3.97 3.75 -12.08
CA LEU A 51 -3.74 5.14 -11.66
C LEU A 51 -3.34 6.00 -12.86
N ASP A 52 -2.41 5.54 -13.69
CA ASP A 52 -2.01 6.23 -14.91
C ASP A 52 -3.20 6.45 -15.86
N GLU A 53 -4.07 5.44 -16.03
CA GLU A 53 -5.27 5.57 -16.85
C GLU A 53 -6.29 6.57 -16.25
N MET A 54 -6.44 6.58 -14.93
CA MET A 54 -7.31 7.54 -14.24
C MET A 54 -6.77 8.97 -14.36
N GLU A 55 -5.46 9.16 -14.24
CA GLU A 55 -4.79 10.45 -14.45
C GLU A 55 -4.95 10.92 -15.90
N ALA A 56 -4.76 10.03 -16.88
CA ALA A 56 -4.96 10.32 -18.29
C ALA A 56 -6.41 10.72 -18.62
N ARG A 57 -7.40 10.04 -18.01
CA ARG A 57 -8.83 10.37 -18.17
C ARG A 57 -9.22 11.69 -17.51
N GLN A 58 -8.54 12.08 -16.43
CA GLN A 58 -8.80 13.35 -15.73
C GLN A 58 -8.22 14.58 -16.46
N GLY A 59 -7.56 14.39 -17.61
CA GLY A 59 -7.18 15.49 -18.51
C GLY A 59 -6.05 16.36 -17.98
N ILE A 60 -5.27 15.87 -17.03
CA ILE A 60 -4.00 16.49 -16.64
C ILE A 60 -2.97 15.94 -17.62
N PRO A 61 -2.44 16.72 -18.58
CA PRO A 61 -1.39 16.21 -19.44
C PRO A 61 -0.19 15.85 -18.57
N ALA A 62 0.13 14.55 -18.50
CA ALA A 62 1.42 14.09 -18.01
C ALA A 62 2.47 14.91 -18.76
N VAL A 63 3.21 15.73 -18.00
CA VAL A 63 4.13 16.74 -18.51
C VAL A 63 4.97 16.14 -19.65
N ALA A 64 4.74 16.66 -20.85
CA ALA A 64 5.72 16.62 -21.92
C ALA A 64 6.99 17.29 -21.40
N ALA A 65 8.07 16.51 -21.32
CA ALA A 65 9.44 16.97 -21.12
C ALA A 65 10.30 16.33 -22.22
#